data_AF-A0A7X5HXE8-F1
#
_entry.id   AF-A0A7X5HXE8-F1
#
_cell.length_a   1.000
_cell.length_b   1.000
_cell.length_c   1.000
_cell.angle_alpha   90.00
_cell.angle_beta   90.00
_cell.angle_gamma   90.00
#
_symmetry.space_group_name_H-M   'P 1'
#
loop_
_entity.id
_entity.type
_entity.pdbx_description
1 polymer ?
#
loop_
_entity_poly.entity_id
_entity_poly.type
_entity_poly.pdbx_seq_one_letter_code
_entity_poly.pdbx_strand_id
1 'polypeptide(L)'
;MSKWEIPAKGGNMEADNGIYFQNMTNREVAERLKKNDVILIPMGSTENHGPSAPYGEDTYLDTRLCEQVAKATGCTVAQPIWYGSHPYHHLGMPGTIMIPEETLIDYLVYVFAGFWNTGFRKMIVVNGHGQDYVIPAAIHKFGKKFQVPGIIIYDHFWSSAKYQLETKANGGPYDTPFIHADEVEQSWSLALFPELCKQEYAVKTKPAPMIPAGHINNSAETGTGPIKWYNAFGSVGMEAICTPEGVIGDASLADPEKARAGVEQALDYLEKLVTDIITMYPAGELPPTDKVTQRNPEDIAAVIKGPTNGGRHIFTLTY
;
A
#
# COMPACT_ATOMS: atom_id res chain seq x y z
N MET A 1 -42.65 -6.43 10.81
CA MET A 1 -41.55 -6.15 9.87
C MET A 1 -40.23 -6.44 10.56
N SER A 2 -39.23 -6.95 9.84
CA SER A 2 -37.88 -7.15 10.39
C SER A 2 -37.31 -5.79 10.82
N LYS A 3 -36.67 -5.74 12.01
CA LYS A 3 -35.90 -4.56 12.44
C LYS A 3 -34.57 -4.41 11.69
N TRP A 4 -34.21 -5.43 10.92
CA TRP A 4 -33.00 -5.50 10.13
C TRP A 4 -33.35 -5.20 8.68
N GLU A 5 -32.64 -4.24 8.10
CA GLU A 5 -32.61 -4.02 6.66
C GLU A 5 -31.75 -5.10 6.04
N ILE A 6 -32.36 -5.99 5.25
CA ILE A 6 -31.68 -7.12 4.60
C ILE A 6 -32.02 -7.06 3.10
N PRO A 7 -31.02 -6.83 2.23
CA PRO A 7 -29.62 -6.53 2.55
C PRO A 7 -29.46 -5.12 3.16
N ALA A 8 -28.43 -4.93 3.97
CA ALA A 8 -28.05 -3.60 4.45
C ALA A 8 -27.78 -2.68 3.23
N LYS A 9 -28.14 -1.39 3.35
CA LYS A 9 -27.82 -0.39 2.33
C LYS A 9 -26.57 0.39 2.73
N GLY A 10 -25.66 0.58 1.78
CA GLY A 10 -24.40 1.32 1.94
C GLY A 10 -23.18 0.46 1.69
N GLY A 11 -22.03 1.11 1.49
CA GLY A 11 -20.72 0.49 1.36
C GLY A 11 -20.14 0.52 -0.05
N ASN A 12 -18.91 1.04 -0.15
CA ASN A 12 -18.18 1.15 -1.42
C ASN A 12 -17.32 -0.09 -1.69
N MET A 13 -16.92 -0.81 -0.64
CA MET A 13 -15.99 -1.94 -0.73
C MET A 13 -16.68 -3.21 -1.25
N GLU A 14 -17.96 -3.36 -0.96
CA GLU A 14 -18.88 -4.41 -1.41
C GLU A 14 -19.73 -3.99 -2.61
N ALA A 15 -19.51 -2.78 -3.13
CA ALA A 15 -20.26 -2.28 -4.27
C ALA A 15 -19.97 -3.12 -5.53
N ASP A 16 -21.04 -3.47 -6.25
CA ASP A 16 -20.96 -4.16 -7.54
C ASP A 16 -20.65 -3.17 -8.66
N ASN A 17 -19.41 -2.68 -8.66
CA ASN A 17 -18.88 -1.74 -9.66
C ASN A 17 -17.72 -2.35 -10.48
N GLY A 18 -17.39 -3.63 -10.24
CA GLY A 18 -16.31 -4.35 -10.91
C GLY A 18 -14.89 -3.88 -10.57
N ILE A 19 -14.69 -3.02 -9.58
CA ILE A 19 -13.34 -2.55 -9.18
C ILE A 19 -12.63 -3.64 -8.37
N TYR A 20 -13.29 -4.13 -7.31
CA TYR A 20 -12.69 -5.09 -6.40
C TYR A 20 -12.74 -6.52 -6.92
N PHE A 21 -11.61 -7.22 -6.88
CA PHE A 21 -11.51 -8.64 -7.20
C PHE A 21 -12.53 -9.49 -6.42
N GLN A 22 -12.65 -9.23 -5.11
CA GLN A 22 -13.49 -10.00 -4.19
C GLN A 22 -14.99 -9.86 -4.48
N ASN A 23 -15.40 -8.84 -5.24
CA ASN A 23 -16.80 -8.64 -5.61
C ASN A 23 -17.15 -9.29 -6.94
N MET A 24 -16.16 -9.82 -7.67
CA MET A 24 -16.36 -10.47 -8.97
C MET A 24 -16.51 -11.98 -8.84
N THR A 25 -17.42 -12.54 -9.62
CA THR A 25 -17.51 -13.98 -9.86
C THR A 25 -16.33 -14.48 -10.71
N ASN A 26 -16.08 -15.78 -10.71
CA ASN A 26 -15.03 -16.38 -11.55
C ASN A 26 -15.20 -16.08 -13.05
N ARG A 27 -16.44 -15.93 -13.53
CA ARG A 27 -16.74 -15.60 -14.92
C ARG A 27 -16.36 -14.15 -15.23
N GLU A 28 -16.65 -13.22 -14.33
CA GLU A 28 -16.26 -11.82 -14.48
C GLU A 28 -14.75 -11.65 -14.42
N VAL A 29 -14.07 -12.35 -13.50
CA VAL A 29 -12.60 -12.40 -13.45
C VAL A 29 -12.02 -12.94 -14.76
N ALA A 30 -12.59 -14.01 -15.32
CA ALA A 30 -12.13 -14.54 -16.60
C ALA A 30 -12.29 -13.54 -17.76
N GLU A 31 -13.35 -12.71 -17.77
CA GLU A 31 -13.49 -11.63 -18.75
C GLU A 31 -12.55 -10.44 -18.46
N ARG A 32 -12.29 -10.14 -17.18
CA ARG A 32 -11.34 -9.10 -16.77
C ARG A 32 -9.93 -9.42 -17.24
N LEU A 33 -9.45 -10.64 -17.01
CA LEU A 33 -8.11 -11.09 -17.40
C LEU A 33 -7.85 -11.03 -18.91
N LYS A 34 -8.89 -11.06 -19.75
CA LYS A 34 -8.76 -10.86 -21.21
C LYS A 34 -8.53 -9.40 -21.60
N LYS A 35 -8.90 -8.46 -20.74
CA LYS A 35 -8.87 -7.01 -20.99
C LYS A 35 -7.72 -6.34 -20.27
N ASN A 36 -7.57 -6.62 -18.98
CA ASN A 36 -6.53 -6.07 -18.13
C ASN A 36 -6.28 -7.04 -16.96
N ASP A 37 -5.08 -7.63 -16.93
CA ASP A 37 -4.60 -8.58 -15.92
C ASP A 37 -3.63 -7.95 -14.92
N VAL A 38 -3.63 -6.61 -14.82
CA VAL A 38 -3.00 -5.85 -13.74
C VAL A 38 -3.93 -5.77 -12.53
N ILE A 39 -3.37 -6.01 -11.35
CA ILE A 39 -4.05 -5.81 -10.06
C ILE A 39 -3.26 -4.87 -9.15
N LEU A 40 -3.94 -3.89 -8.58
CA LEU A 40 -3.44 -3.07 -7.47
C LEU A 40 -3.80 -3.77 -6.16
N ILE A 41 -2.84 -3.85 -5.24
CA ILE A 41 -3.01 -4.43 -3.91
C ILE A 41 -2.79 -3.29 -2.89
N PRO A 42 -3.85 -2.63 -2.42
CA PRO A 42 -3.73 -1.62 -1.38
C PRO A 42 -3.30 -2.28 -0.06
N MET A 43 -2.34 -1.69 0.63
CA MET A 43 -1.76 -2.24 1.85
C MET A 43 -1.34 -1.12 2.80
N GLY A 44 -2.16 -0.89 3.82
CA GLY A 44 -1.81 0.00 4.92
C GLY A 44 -1.62 -0.79 6.22
N SER A 45 -2.12 -0.20 7.30
CA SER A 45 -2.21 -0.78 8.63
C SER A 45 -3.50 -0.36 9.34
N THR A 46 -3.66 -0.89 10.55
CA THR A 46 -4.58 -0.36 11.55
C THR A 46 -3.70 0.26 12.63
N GLU A 47 -3.56 1.58 12.61
CA GLU A 47 -2.57 2.33 13.37
C GLU A 47 -3.17 3.58 14.02
N ASN A 48 -2.68 3.91 15.22
CA ASN A 48 -3.01 5.15 15.89
C ASN A 48 -2.46 6.37 15.13
N HIS A 49 -3.35 7.06 14.43
CA HIS A 49 -3.12 8.37 13.79
C HIS A 49 -3.67 9.54 14.62
N GLY A 50 -3.70 9.34 15.93
CA GLY A 50 -4.19 10.29 16.90
C GLY A 50 -5.68 10.61 16.80
N PRO A 51 -6.12 11.70 17.43
CA PRO A 51 -7.53 11.94 17.70
C PRO A 51 -8.33 12.47 16.49
N SER A 52 -7.67 12.95 15.43
CA SER A 52 -8.31 13.57 14.27
C SER A 52 -8.50 12.66 13.06
N ALA A 53 -7.77 11.55 12.98
CA ALA A 53 -7.83 10.58 11.89
C ALA A 53 -8.36 9.21 12.37
N PRO A 54 -8.96 8.41 11.48
CA PRO A 54 -9.40 7.05 11.83
C PRO A 54 -8.21 6.11 11.97
N TYR A 55 -8.35 5.02 12.73
CA TYR A 55 -7.32 3.97 12.83
C TYR A 55 -6.99 3.27 11.49
N GLY A 56 -7.84 3.41 10.47
CA GLY A 56 -7.62 2.81 9.15
C GLY A 56 -7.03 3.78 8.13
N GLU A 57 -6.46 4.91 8.58
CA GLU A 57 -5.94 6.01 7.76
C GLU A 57 -5.16 5.52 6.54
N ASP A 58 -4.05 4.80 6.75
CA ASP A 58 -3.14 4.39 5.69
C ASP A 58 -3.81 3.41 4.74
N THR A 59 -4.68 2.53 5.25
CA THR A 59 -5.49 1.64 4.40
C THR A 59 -6.47 2.43 3.53
N TYR A 60 -7.09 3.49 4.06
CA TYR A 60 -8.01 4.32 3.30
C TYR A 60 -7.27 5.16 2.26
N LEU A 61 -6.09 5.71 2.56
CA LEU A 61 -5.26 6.42 1.58
C LEU A 61 -5.02 5.55 0.34
N ASP A 62 -4.48 4.36 0.54
CA ASP A 62 -4.13 3.44 -0.54
C ASP A 62 -5.37 3.02 -1.33
N THR A 63 -6.45 2.72 -0.62
CA THR A 63 -7.70 2.28 -1.22
C THR A 63 -8.30 3.37 -2.11
N ARG A 64 -8.36 4.63 -1.63
CA ARG A 64 -8.90 5.76 -2.38
C ARG A 64 -8.07 6.09 -3.62
N LEU A 65 -6.74 5.95 -3.54
CA LEU A 65 -5.87 6.11 -4.71
C LEU A 65 -6.11 4.98 -5.72
N CYS A 66 -6.10 3.73 -5.27
CA CYS A 66 -6.28 2.56 -6.15
C CYS A 66 -7.64 2.55 -6.87
N GLU A 67 -8.73 2.93 -6.19
CA GLU A 67 -10.06 3.02 -6.79
C GLU A 67 -10.11 4.05 -7.94
N GLN A 68 -9.40 5.17 -7.81
CA GLN A 68 -9.33 6.19 -8.87
C GLN A 68 -8.51 5.69 -10.06
N VAL A 69 -7.35 5.10 -9.80
CA VAL A 69 -6.49 4.52 -10.86
C VAL A 69 -7.22 3.39 -11.60
N ALA A 70 -7.98 2.55 -10.89
CA ALA A 70 -8.76 1.49 -11.51
C ALA A 70 -9.89 2.03 -12.41
N LYS A 71 -10.53 3.14 -12.03
CA LYS A 71 -11.51 3.82 -12.89
C LYS A 71 -10.87 4.39 -14.15
N ALA A 72 -9.66 4.95 -14.05
CA ALA A 72 -8.94 5.53 -15.18
C ALA A 72 -8.41 4.46 -16.16
N THR A 73 -7.89 3.36 -15.63
CA THR A 73 -7.11 2.36 -16.41
C THR A 73 -7.86 1.06 -16.69
N GLY A 74 -8.96 0.79 -15.97
CA GLY A 74 -9.67 -0.49 -16.03
C GLY A 74 -8.93 -1.67 -15.39
N CYS A 75 -7.86 -1.42 -14.61
CA CYS A 75 -7.22 -2.46 -13.82
C CYS A 75 -8.10 -2.92 -12.64
N THR A 76 -7.69 -3.98 -11.96
CA THR A 76 -8.42 -4.54 -10.81
C THR A 76 -7.81 -4.06 -9.51
N VAL A 77 -8.61 -3.93 -8.46
CA VAL A 77 -8.13 -3.65 -7.10
C VAL A 77 -8.42 -4.85 -6.21
N ALA A 78 -7.47 -5.28 -5.39
CA ALA A 78 -7.74 -6.23 -4.32
C ALA A 78 -8.40 -5.50 -3.14
N GLN A 79 -9.26 -6.16 -2.38
CA GLN A 79 -9.59 -5.67 -1.03
C GLN A 79 -8.29 -5.47 -0.24
N PRO A 80 -8.22 -4.38 0.55
CA PRO A 80 -6.98 -3.97 1.17
C PRO A 80 -6.49 -4.95 2.23
N ILE A 81 -5.18 -4.95 2.44
CA ILE A 81 -4.54 -5.59 3.60
C ILE A 81 -4.55 -4.59 4.75
N TRP A 82 -5.35 -4.88 5.77
CA TRP A 82 -5.66 -3.96 6.87
C TRP A 82 -4.67 -3.94 8.03
N TYR A 83 -3.78 -4.91 8.12
CA TYR A 83 -2.90 -5.10 9.27
C TYR A 83 -1.46 -5.19 8.82
N GLY A 84 -0.65 -4.23 9.25
CA GLY A 84 0.75 -4.06 8.85
C GLY A 84 1.75 -4.44 9.94
N SER A 85 3.03 -4.41 9.55
CA SER A 85 4.16 -4.48 10.49
C SER A 85 4.54 -3.08 10.95
N HIS A 86 5.20 -2.97 12.09
CA HIS A 86 5.63 -1.67 12.61
C HIS A 86 7.07 -1.73 13.12
N PRO A 87 7.85 -0.66 12.96
CA PRO A 87 9.15 -0.57 13.57
C PRO A 87 9.03 -0.58 15.10
N TYR A 88 10.09 -0.99 15.80
CA TYR A 88 10.05 -1.25 17.24
C TYR A 88 9.59 -0.05 18.10
N HIS A 89 9.75 1.19 17.63
CA HIS A 89 9.40 2.39 18.40
C HIS A 89 7.89 2.66 18.46
N HIS A 90 7.08 2.00 17.62
CA HIS A 90 5.61 2.04 17.67
C HIS A 90 5.04 0.97 18.61
N LEU A 91 5.89 0.09 19.18
CA LEU A 91 5.44 -1.02 20.02
C LEU A 91 4.64 -0.52 21.23
N GLY A 92 3.44 -1.09 21.38
CA GLY A 92 2.57 -0.88 22.53
C GLY A 92 1.57 0.27 22.35
N MET A 93 1.51 0.91 21.18
CA MET A 93 0.52 1.94 20.93
C MET A 93 -0.92 1.40 21.01
N PRO A 94 -1.78 1.94 21.90
CA PRO A 94 -3.17 1.53 21.98
C PRO A 94 -3.92 1.74 20.66
N GLY A 95 -4.68 0.72 20.24
CA GLY A 95 -5.44 0.74 18.99
C GLY A 95 -4.66 0.28 17.75
N THR A 96 -3.33 0.36 17.77
CA THR A 96 -2.48 -0.18 16.71
C THR A 96 -2.46 -1.72 16.74
N ILE A 97 -2.69 -2.35 15.59
CA ILE A 97 -2.64 -3.82 15.43
C ILE A 97 -1.37 -4.18 14.68
N MET A 98 -0.37 -4.65 15.42
CA MET A 98 0.96 -4.94 14.89
C MET A 98 1.09 -6.42 14.52
N ILE A 99 1.41 -6.70 13.26
CA ILE A 99 1.72 -8.05 12.77
C ILE A 99 3.24 -8.24 12.75
N PRO A 100 3.77 -9.35 13.30
CA PRO A 100 5.20 -9.66 13.17
C PRO A 100 5.65 -9.73 11.71
N GLU A 101 6.84 -9.21 11.42
CA GLU A 101 7.40 -9.07 10.07
C GLU A 101 7.39 -10.40 9.30
N GLU A 102 7.86 -11.47 9.93
CA GLU A 102 7.93 -12.80 9.31
C GLU A 102 6.54 -13.32 8.93
N THR A 103 5.54 -13.04 9.77
CA THR A 103 4.15 -13.42 9.53
C THR A 103 3.58 -12.64 8.35
N LEU A 104 3.82 -11.32 8.30
CA LEU A 104 3.34 -10.48 7.21
C LEU A 104 4.05 -10.82 5.89
N ILE A 105 5.36 -11.07 5.92
CA ILE A 105 6.14 -11.54 4.77
C ILE A 105 5.53 -12.83 4.20
N ASP A 106 5.26 -13.83 5.04
CA ASP A 106 4.66 -15.08 4.56
C ASP A 106 3.24 -14.87 4.05
N TYR A 107 2.42 -14.08 4.75
CA TYR A 107 1.09 -13.72 4.29
C TYR A 107 1.12 -13.12 2.87
N LEU A 108 1.96 -12.11 2.64
CA LEU A 108 2.10 -11.46 1.33
C LEU A 108 2.58 -12.42 0.24
N VAL A 109 3.55 -13.29 0.54
CA VAL A 109 4.02 -14.31 -0.41
C VAL A 109 2.85 -15.19 -0.90
N TYR A 110 1.95 -15.56 0.00
CA TYR A 110 0.80 -16.40 -0.36
C TYR A 110 -0.36 -15.62 -0.98
N VAL A 111 -0.54 -14.33 -0.65
CA VAL A 111 -1.42 -13.42 -1.39
C VAL A 111 -0.97 -13.32 -2.86
N PHE A 112 0.33 -13.07 -3.09
CA PHE A 112 0.90 -13.01 -4.44
C PHE A 112 0.73 -14.34 -5.17
N ALA A 113 1.00 -15.48 -4.51
CA ALA A 113 0.78 -16.79 -5.11
C ALA A 113 -0.69 -17.04 -5.49
N GLY A 114 -1.64 -16.62 -4.66
CA GLY A 114 -3.07 -16.71 -4.93
C GLY A 114 -3.49 -15.90 -6.16
N PHE A 115 -3.08 -14.63 -6.24
CA PHE A 115 -3.35 -13.78 -7.41
C PHE A 115 -2.68 -14.30 -8.67
N TRP A 116 -1.41 -14.74 -8.57
CA TRP A 116 -0.68 -15.31 -9.71
C TRP A 116 -1.39 -16.55 -10.26
N ASN A 117 -1.85 -17.43 -9.36
CA ASN A 117 -2.57 -18.66 -9.71
C ASN A 117 -3.93 -18.36 -10.36
N THR A 118 -4.57 -17.26 -9.96
CA THR A 118 -5.83 -16.79 -10.55
C THR A 118 -5.64 -16.23 -11.96
N GLY A 119 -4.46 -15.65 -12.25
CA GLY A 119 -4.10 -15.09 -13.55
C GLY A 119 -3.65 -13.63 -13.50
N PHE A 120 -3.82 -12.95 -12.36
CA PHE A 120 -3.25 -11.62 -12.12
C PHE A 120 -1.75 -11.76 -11.85
N ARG A 121 -0.95 -11.76 -12.90
CA ARG A 121 0.51 -11.99 -12.83
C ARG A 121 1.32 -10.70 -12.91
N LYS A 122 0.62 -9.56 -12.97
CA LYS A 122 1.16 -8.20 -12.96
C LYS A 122 0.51 -7.48 -11.77
N MET A 123 1.26 -7.30 -10.69
CA MET A 123 0.78 -6.83 -9.40
C MET A 123 1.56 -5.58 -8.99
N ILE A 124 0.84 -4.58 -8.46
CA ILE A 124 1.43 -3.39 -7.86
C ILE A 124 0.90 -3.32 -6.43
N VAL A 125 1.79 -3.46 -5.45
CA VAL A 125 1.47 -3.20 -4.04
C VAL A 125 1.55 -1.70 -3.85
N VAL A 126 0.44 -1.08 -3.44
CA VAL A 126 0.35 0.36 -3.15
C VAL A 126 0.23 0.50 -1.64
N ASN A 127 1.15 1.24 -1.04
CA ASN A 127 1.32 1.29 0.40
C ASN A 127 1.35 2.73 0.93
N GLY A 128 0.72 2.88 2.10
CA GLY A 128 0.63 4.11 2.88
C GLY A 128 1.30 4.06 4.24
N HIS A 129 1.90 2.92 4.61
CA HIS A 129 2.41 2.67 5.96
C HIS A 129 3.93 2.47 6.03
N GLY A 130 4.58 2.81 7.16
CA GLY A 130 6.03 2.72 7.39
C GLY A 130 6.65 1.29 7.45
N GLN A 131 6.28 0.39 6.56
CA GLN A 131 6.70 -1.02 6.50
C GLN A 131 7.61 -1.35 5.30
N ASP A 132 8.39 -0.36 4.85
CA ASP A 132 9.27 -0.39 3.67
C ASP A 132 10.29 -1.55 3.64
N TYR A 133 10.61 -2.15 4.78
CA TYR A 133 11.53 -3.28 4.88
C TYR A 133 10.83 -4.65 4.71
N VAL A 134 9.52 -4.72 4.89
CA VAL A 134 8.73 -5.97 4.87
C VAL A 134 8.27 -6.30 3.45
N ILE A 135 7.71 -5.34 2.72
CA ILE A 135 7.11 -5.59 1.40
C ILE A 135 8.16 -6.03 0.37
N PRO A 136 9.33 -5.35 0.22
CA PRO A 136 10.39 -5.84 -0.66
C PRO A 136 10.91 -7.22 -0.25
N ALA A 137 11.01 -7.51 1.05
CA ALA A 137 11.41 -8.82 1.53
C ALA A 137 10.40 -9.92 1.11
N ALA A 138 9.10 -9.63 1.15
CA ALA A 138 8.05 -10.53 0.66
C ALA A 138 8.14 -10.76 -0.85
N ILE A 139 8.33 -9.70 -1.65
CA ILE A 139 8.53 -9.80 -3.11
C ILE A 139 9.71 -10.71 -3.43
N HIS A 140 10.85 -10.50 -2.76
CA HIS A 140 12.03 -11.33 -2.94
C HIS A 140 11.84 -12.77 -2.44
N LYS A 141 11.10 -12.98 -1.34
CA LYS A 141 10.78 -14.33 -0.84
C LYS A 141 9.87 -15.07 -1.84
N PHE A 142 8.88 -14.41 -2.41
CA PHE A 142 8.05 -14.95 -3.49
C PHE A 142 8.89 -15.32 -4.71
N GLY A 143 9.73 -14.40 -5.19
CA GLY A 143 10.59 -14.61 -6.36
C GLY A 143 11.54 -15.80 -6.19
N LYS A 144 12.21 -15.90 -5.04
CA LYS A 144 13.10 -17.04 -4.71
C LYS A 144 12.35 -18.36 -4.61
N LYS A 145 11.16 -18.34 -4.03
CA LYS A 145 10.34 -19.54 -3.76
C LYS A 145 9.69 -20.09 -5.04
N PHE A 146 8.97 -19.26 -5.79
CA PHE A 146 8.17 -19.72 -6.92
C PHE A 146 8.90 -19.64 -8.27
N GLN A 147 9.73 -18.62 -8.50
CA GLN A 147 10.46 -18.41 -9.77
C GLN A 147 9.56 -18.58 -11.02
N VAL A 148 8.41 -17.91 -11.02
CA VAL A 148 7.45 -17.88 -12.13
C VAL A 148 7.50 -16.53 -12.85
N PRO A 149 7.19 -16.48 -14.16
CA PRO A 149 7.14 -15.20 -14.87
C PRO A 149 5.99 -14.33 -14.35
N GLY A 150 6.26 -13.04 -14.20
CA GLY A 150 5.31 -12.05 -13.70
C GLY A 150 6.01 -10.75 -13.32
N ILE A 151 5.22 -9.77 -12.86
CA ILE A 151 5.68 -8.49 -12.36
C ILE A 151 5.02 -8.30 -10.99
N ILE A 152 5.83 -8.07 -9.95
CA ILE A 152 5.35 -7.65 -8.63
C ILE A 152 6.21 -6.47 -8.23
N ILE A 153 5.59 -5.29 -8.16
CA ILE A 153 6.26 -4.03 -7.85
C ILE A 153 5.63 -3.46 -6.58
N TYR A 154 6.45 -2.72 -5.83
CA TYR A 154 6.06 -1.98 -4.65
C TYR A 154 6.15 -0.49 -4.98
N ASP A 155 5.05 0.23 -4.74
CA ASP A 155 5.00 1.70 -4.76
C ASP A 155 4.49 2.21 -3.42
N HIS A 156 5.10 3.31 -2.99
CA HIS A 156 4.69 4.04 -1.80
C HIS A 156 4.16 5.40 -2.23
N PHE A 157 2.98 5.81 -1.77
CA PHE A 157 2.41 7.10 -2.22
C PHE A 157 3.39 8.26 -2.04
N TRP A 158 4.14 8.30 -0.93
CA TRP A 158 5.12 9.35 -0.71
C TRP A 158 6.38 9.26 -1.57
N SER A 159 6.73 8.08 -2.07
CA SER A 159 7.81 7.95 -3.05
C SER A 159 7.40 8.53 -4.40
N SER A 160 6.14 8.31 -4.81
CA SER A 160 5.59 8.85 -6.06
C SER A 160 5.37 10.38 -6.02
N ALA A 161 5.07 10.93 -4.84
CA ALA A 161 4.78 12.35 -4.61
C ALA A 161 5.91 13.12 -3.88
N LYS A 162 7.12 12.56 -3.78
CA LYS A 162 8.17 12.99 -2.84
C LYS A 162 8.38 14.50 -2.69
N TYR A 163 8.52 15.23 -3.80
CA TYR A 163 8.76 16.68 -3.75
C TYR A 163 7.54 17.49 -3.26
N GLN A 164 6.33 16.96 -3.43
CA GLN A 164 5.11 17.61 -2.96
C GLN A 164 4.90 17.45 -1.46
N LEU A 165 5.69 16.63 -0.79
CA LEU A 165 5.63 16.38 0.65
C LEU A 165 6.65 17.20 1.44
N GLU A 166 7.41 18.04 0.74
CA GLU A 166 8.43 18.88 1.34
C GLU A 166 7.83 20.09 2.07
N THR A 167 8.63 20.64 2.96
CA THR A 167 8.29 21.92 3.60
C THR A 167 8.43 23.09 2.63
N LYS A 168 7.78 24.22 2.92
CA LYS A 168 7.95 25.50 2.20
C LYS A 168 9.41 25.93 2.10
N ALA A 169 10.23 25.63 3.10
CA ALA A 169 11.66 25.91 3.08
C ALA A 169 12.41 25.13 1.99
N ASN A 170 11.90 23.96 1.61
CA ASN A 170 12.45 23.08 0.57
C ASN A 170 11.63 23.11 -0.73
N GLY A 171 10.69 24.07 -0.87
CA GLY A 171 9.89 24.26 -2.08
C GLY A 171 8.58 23.47 -2.15
N GLY A 172 8.19 22.76 -1.09
CA GLY A 172 6.88 22.11 -0.99
C GLY A 172 5.81 22.98 -0.31
N PRO A 173 4.58 22.46 -0.11
CA PRO A 173 3.45 23.23 0.39
C PRO A 173 3.31 23.25 1.93
N TYR A 174 4.07 22.41 2.65
CA TYR A 174 3.86 22.15 4.07
C TYR A 174 4.67 23.06 5.00
N ASP A 175 4.13 23.34 6.17
CA ASP A 175 4.78 24.15 7.21
C ASP A 175 5.76 23.32 8.06
N THR A 176 5.48 22.01 8.21
CA THR A 176 6.26 21.06 8.99
C THR A 176 6.69 19.83 8.18
N PRO A 177 7.82 19.18 8.50
CA PRO A 177 8.29 18.00 7.76
C PRO A 177 7.38 16.80 7.97
N PHE A 178 7.29 15.92 6.97
CA PHE A 178 6.54 14.67 7.05
C PHE A 178 7.21 13.63 7.98
N ILE A 179 6.47 13.14 8.98
CA ILE A 179 6.82 12.13 9.97
C ILE A 179 5.66 11.12 10.20
N HIS A 180 4.67 11.42 11.04
CA HIS A 180 3.58 10.49 11.41
C HIS A 180 2.35 11.21 11.96
N ALA A 181 1.18 10.93 11.39
CA ALA A 181 -0.12 11.56 11.67
C ALA A 181 -0.05 13.08 11.79
N ASP A 182 0.83 13.68 10.98
CA ASP A 182 1.21 15.07 11.09
C ASP A 182 0.41 15.96 10.12
N GLU A 183 0.94 17.15 9.83
CA GLU A 183 0.34 18.06 8.87
C GLU A 183 0.13 17.42 7.49
N VAL A 184 1.07 16.59 7.03
CA VAL A 184 1.08 16.00 5.69
C VAL A 184 0.02 14.91 5.59
N GLU A 185 0.12 13.87 6.43
CA GLU A 185 -0.85 12.76 6.40
C GLU A 185 -2.27 13.25 6.69
N GLN A 186 -2.46 14.12 7.69
CA GLN A 186 -3.78 14.66 7.98
C GLN A 186 -4.32 15.50 6.81
N SER A 187 -3.48 16.20 6.05
CA SER A 187 -3.92 16.93 4.84
C SER A 187 -4.37 15.97 3.73
N TRP A 188 -3.64 14.86 3.54
CA TRP A 188 -4.00 13.82 2.57
C TRP A 188 -5.29 13.10 2.96
N SER A 189 -5.43 12.76 4.24
CA SER A 189 -6.65 12.26 4.87
C SER A 189 -7.87 13.14 4.57
N LEU A 190 -7.75 14.45 4.83
CA LEU A 190 -8.82 15.42 4.56
C LEU A 190 -9.15 15.55 3.07
N ALA A 191 -8.17 15.33 2.18
CA ALA A 191 -8.38 15.39 0.74
C ALA A 191 -9.09 14.15 0.20
N LEU A 192 -8.78 12.96 0.74
CA LEU A 192 -9.23 11.67 0.20
C LEU A 192 -10.46 11.08 0.91
N PHE A 193 -10.63 11.33 2.21
CA PHE A 193 -11.73 10.81 3.02
C PHE A 193 -12.12 11.75 4.18
N PRO A 194 -12.47 13.03 3.90
CA PRO A 194 -12.80 14.02 4.93
C PRO A 194 -13.95 13.58 5.85
N GLU A 195 -14.84 12.71 5.38
CA GLU A 195 -15.97 12.20 6.15
C GLU A 195 -15.54 11.41 7.41
N LEU A 196 -14.34 10.82 7.39
CA LEU A 196 -13.80 10.03 8.51
C LEU A 196 -12.96 10.88 9.48
N CYS A 197 -12.61 12.11 9.10
CA CYS A 197 -11.74 12.98 9.89
C CYS A 197 -12.53 13.84 10.88
N LYS A 198 -11.88 14.24 11.98
CA LYS A 198 -12.38 15.16 13.01
C LYS A 198 -11.32 16.22 13.30
N GLN A 199 -11.16 17.17 12.38
CA GLN A 199 -10.08 18.15 12.43
C GLN A 199 -10.15 19.04 13.69
N GLU A 200 -11.34 19.20 14.28
CA GLU A 200 -11.52 19.87 15.57
C GLU A 200 -10.79 19.18 16.74
N TYR A 201 -10.38 17.91 16.58
CA TYR A 201 -9.62 17.16 17.57
C TYR A 201 -8.11 17.14 17.29
N ALA A 202 -7.65 17.74 16.19
CA ALA A 202 -6.24 17.70 15.80
C ALA A 202 -5.35 18.32 16.88
N VAL A 203 -4.21 17.67 17.14
CA VAL A 203 -3.26 18.06 18.18
C VAL A 203 -1.88 18.32 17.60
N LYS A 204 -1.07 19.04 18.38
CA LYS A 204 0.35 19.25 18.14
C LYS A 204 1.15 18.54 19.23
N THR A 205 2.13 17.76 18.82
CA THR A 205 3.08 17.09 19.71
C THR A 205 4.51 17.53 19.36
N LYS A 206 5.49 16.94 20.04
CA LYS A 206 6.91 17.18 19.76
C LYS A 206 7.61 15.86 19.50
N PRO A 207 8.48 15.77 18.48
CA PRO A 207 9.30 14.60 18.29
C PRO A 207 10.29 14.44 19.45
N ALA A 208 10.71 13.20 19.70
CA ALA A 208 11.68 12.86 20.75
C ALA A 208 12.94 12.19 20.15
N PRO A 209 13.78 12.95 19.41
CA PRO A 209 15.01 12.41 18.84
C PRO A 209 16.04 12.08 19.94
N MET A 210 16.76 10.97 19.78
CA MET A 210 17.81 10.52 20.72
C MET A 210 19.23 10.78 20.19
N ILE A 211 19.35 11.28 18.95
CA ILE A 211 20.63 11.69 18.35
C ILE A 211 20.47 13.02 17.59
N PRO A 212 21.56 13.75 17.30
CA PRO A 212 21.51 15.00 16.55
C PRO A 212 20.91 14.84 15.13
N ALA A 213 20.30 15.91 14.62
CA ALA A 213 19.83 15.98 13.24
C ALA A 213 20.99 15.87 12.22
N GLY A 214 20.68 15.50 10.97
CA GLY A 214 21.69 15.36 9.90
C GLY A 214 22.22 13.95 9.67
N HIS A 215 21.78 12.97 10.45
CA HIS A 215 22.19 11.57 10.31
C HIS A 215 21.09 10.69 9.69
N ILE A 216 19.89 10.78 10.24
CA ILE A 216 18.72 9.98 9.85
C ILE A 216 17.72 10.88 9.13
N ASN A 217 17.15 10.42 8.02
CA ASN A 217 16.08 11.11 7.28
C ASN A 217 14.70 10.89 7.93
N ASN A 218 13.66 11.53 7.40
CA ASN A 218 12.29 11.39 7.90
C ASN A 218 11.50 10.29 7.14
N SER A 219 10.19 10.17 7.41
CA SER A 219 9.32 9.10 6.88
C SER A 219 9.24 9.08 5.35
N ALA A 220 9.19 10.23 4.68
CA ALA A 220 9.27 10.32 3.21
C ALA A 220 10.69 10.16 2.63
N GLU A 221 11.65 9.76 3.47
CA GLU A 221 13.07 9.72 3.14
C GLU A 221 13.57 11.08 2.60
N THR A 222 12.99 12.17 3.10
CA THR A 222 13.40 13.56 2.88
C THR A 222 14.18 14.09 4.09
N GLY A 223 15.00 15.13 3.90
CA GLY A 223 15.84 15.69 4.97
C GLY A 223 17.33 15.33 4.91
N THR A 224 18.07 15.76 5.94
CA THR A 224 19.52 16.05 5.85
C THR A 224 20.47 14.88 6.15
N GLY A 225 20.01 13.63 6.18
CA GLY A 225 20.81 12.47 6.59
C GLY A 225 20.81 11.31 5.59
N PRO A 226 21.94 10.58 5.41
CA PRO A 226 22.01 9.44 4.48
C PRO A 226 21.40 8.14 5.03
N ILE A 227 21.10 8.07 6.34
CA ILE A 227 20.55 6.88 6.97
C ILE A 227 19.03 6.92 6.89
N LYS A 228 18.42 5.84 6.40
CA LYS A 228 16.97 5.70 6.37
C LYS A 228 16.39 5.55 7.77
N TRP A 229 15.24 6.14 8.04
CA TRP A 229 14.59 6.15 9.35
C TRP A 229 14.35 4.73 9.92
N TYR A 230 14.00 3.76 9.08
CA TYR A 230 13.81 2.36 9.48
C TYR A 230 15.12 1.55 9.62
N ASN A 231 16.29 2.15 9.39
CA ASN A 231 17.60 1.51 9.55
C ASN A 231 18.24 1.79 10.93
N ALA A 232 17.46 2.23 11.91
CA ALA A 232 17.99 2.65 13.21
C ALA A 232 17.21 2.04 14.38
N PHE A 233 17.95 1.69 15.43
CA PHE A 233 17.43 1.24 16.73
C PHE A 233 17.96 2.17 17.83
N GLY A 234 17.08 2.65 18.69
CA GLY A 234 17.39 3.56 19.80
C GLY A 234 17.59 5.02 19.41
N SER A 235 17.30 5.40 18.16
CA SER A 235 17.51 6.78 17.64
C SER A 235 16.34 7.74 17.91
N VAL A 236 15.18 7.21 18.31
CA VAL A 236 13.97 7.96 18.65
C VAL A 236 13.32 7.33 19.88
N GLY A 237 12.67 8.16 20.71
CA GLY A 237 11.87 7.69 21.82
C GLY A 237 10.68 6.83 21.35
N MET A 238 10.25 5.87 22.18
CA MET A 238 9.07 5.06 21.87
C MET A 238 7.82 5.94 21.89
N GLU A 239 6.97 5.81 20.89
CA GLU A 239 5.82 6.70 20.72
C GLU A 239 4.84 6.60 21.90
N ALA A 240 4.57 5.38 22.38
CA ALA A 240 3.70 5.15 23.53
C ALA A 240 4.16 5.86 24.83
N ILE A 241 5.41 6.30 24.88
CA ILE A 241 5.99 7.04 26.01
C ILE A 241 6.11 8.53 25.67
N CYS A 242 6.59 8.86 24.48
CA CYS A 242 6.99 10.21 24.11
C CYS A 242 5.91 11.01 23.38
N THR A 243 5.02 10.34 22.66
CA THR A 243 3.94 10.90 21.84
C THR A 243 2.68 10.03 21.96
N PRO A 244 2.17 9.78 23.19
CA PRO A 244 1.04 8.87 23.42
C PRO A 244 -0.26 9.28 22.71
N GLU A 245 -0.33 10.52 22.24
CA GLU A 245 -1.42 11.03 21.40
C GLU A 245 -1.47 10.38 20.02
N GLY A 246 -0.42 9.67 19.56
CA GLY A 246 -0.38 9.04 18.22
C GLY A 246 -0.08 10.02 17.09
N VAL A 247 0.52 11.18 17.41
CA VAL A 247 0.91 12.21 16.45
C VAL A 247 2.37 12.55 16.67
N ILE A 248 3.16 12.70 15.61
CA ILE A 248 4.52 13.25 15.64
C ILE A 248 4.59 14.46 14.72
N GLY A 249 4.17 15.62 15.22
CA GLY A 249 4.12 16.84 14.43
C GLY A 249 2.96 17.75 14.83
N ASP A 250 2.36 18.38 13.84
CA ASP A 250 1.26 19.34 14.03
C ASP A 250 0.11 19.10 13.05
N ALA A 251 -0.77 18.15 13.39
CA ALA A 251 -1.96 17.85 12.59
C ALA A 251 -2.92 19.05 12.48
N SER A 252 -2.83 20.03 13.39
CA SER A 252 -3.72 21.21 13.38
C SER A 252 -3.46 22.16 12.20
N LEU A 253 -2.30 22.04 11.56
CA LEU A 253 -1.91 22.81 10.37
C LEU A 253 -2.41 22.19 9.04
N ALA A 254 -3.05 21.03 9.12
CA ALA A 254 -3.50 20.28 7.95
C ALA A 254 -4.56 21.04 7.15
N ASP A 255 -4.42 20.97 5.83
CA ASP A 255 -5.30 21.60 4.86
C ASP A 255 -5.33 20.73 3.59
N PRO A 256 -6.51 20.22 3.16
CA PRO A 256 -6.60 19.36 1.98
C PRO A 256 -6.05 20.01 0.70
N GLU A 257 -6.07 21.34 0.59
CA GLU A 257 -5.52 22.01 -0.59
C GLU A 257 -4.00 21.87 -0.68
N LYS A 258 -3.29 21.72 0.45
CA LYS A 258 -1.84 21.42 0.45
C LYS A 258 -1.54 20.05 -0.15
N ALA A 259 -2.44 19.09 0.04
CA ALA A 259 -2.28 17.72 -0.44
C ALA A 259 -2.61 17.54 -1.93
N ARG A 260 -3.43 18.41 -2.53
CA ARG A 260 -3.98 18.22 -3.89
C ARG A 260 -2.93 17.89 -4.94
N ALA A 261 -1.85 18.67 -5.01
CA ALA A 261 -0.79 18.44 -6.00
C ALA A 261 -0.04 17.12 -5.76
N GLY A 262 0.14 16.72 -4.50
CA GLY A 262 0.75 15.44 -4.14
C GLY A 262 -0.14 14.26 -4.52
N VAL A 263 -1.44 14.35 -4.23
CA VAL A 263 -2.43 13.33 -4.59
C VAL A 263 -2.51 13.15 -6.10
N GLU A 264 -2.61 14.26 -6.85
CA GLU A 264 -2.62 14.24 -8.33
C GLU A 264 -1.34 13.59 -8.88
N GLN A 265 -0.17 13.96 -8.36
CA GLN A 265 1.09 13.38 -8.79
C GLN A 265 1.18 11.86 -8.51
N ALA A 266 0.67 11.39 -7.36
CA ALA A 266 0.63 9.97 -7.04
C ALA A 266 -0.31 9.20 -7.97
N LEU A 267 -1.50 9.75 -8.25
CA LEU A 267 -2.47 9.18 -9.18
C LEU A 267 -1.90 9.10 -10.60
N ASP A 268 -1.31 10.18 -11.09
CA ASP A 268 -0.67 10.26 -12.42
C ASP A 268 0.44 9.22 -12.56
N TYR A 269 1.26 9.05 -11.51
CA TYR A 269 2.32 8.05 -11.50
C TYR A 269 1.77 6.63 -11.55
N LEU A 270 0.78 6.30 -10.71
CA LEU A 270 0.16 4.97 -10.68
C LEU A 270 -0.57 4.64 -11.99
N GLU A 271 -1.31 5.60 -12.56
CA GLU A 271 -1.95 5.46 -13.86
C GLU A 271 -0.90 5.16 -14.95
N LYS A 272 0.18 5.94 -14.97
CA LYS A 272 1.28 5.74 -15.91
C LYS A 272 1.93 4.37 -15.72
N LEU A 273 2.19 3.95 -14.48
CA LEU A 273 2.80 2.65 -14.18
C LEU A 273 1.93 1.49 -14.69
N VAL A 274 0.63 1.51 -14.42
CA VAL A 274 -0.33 0.52 -14.94
C VAL A 274 -0.33 0.53 -16.48
N THR A 275 -0.39 1.72 -17.07
CA THR A 275 -0.46 1.90 -18.54
C THR A 275 0.81 1.40 -19.23
N ASP A 276 1.99 1.69 -18.68
CA ASP A 276 3.26 1.23 -19.23
C ASP A 276 3.38 -0.29 -19.14
N ILE A 277 2.97 -0.89 -18.01
CA ILE A 277 2.99 -2.35 -17.83
C ILE A 277 2.08 -3.05 -18.85
N ILE A 278 0.83 -2.59 -19.02
CA ILE A 278 -0.11 -3.22 -19.96
C ILE A 278 0.23 -2.93 -21.42
N THR A 279 0.90 -1.80 -21.71
CA THR A 279 1.42 -1.49 -23.05
C THR A 279 2.59 -2.40 -23.41
N MET A 280 3.52 -2.62 -22.47
CA MET A 280 4.69 -3.48 -22.67
C MET A 280 4.33 -4.96 -22.70
N TYR A 281 3.38 -5.37 -21.84
CA TYR A 281 2.89 -6.74 -21.73
C TYR A 281 1.36 -6.72 -21.71
N PRO A 282 0.71 -6.75 -22.89
CA PRO A 282 -0.74 -6.81 -23.02
C PRO A 282 -1.38 -7.94 -22.21
N ALA A 283 -2.70 -7.89 -22.05
CA ALA A 283 -3.44 -8.88 -21.26
C ALA A 283 -3.14 -10.32 -21.71
N GLY A 284 -2.70 -11.17 -20.77
CA GLY A 284 -2.29 -12.55 -21.04
C GLY A 284 -0.84 -12.73 -21.49
N GLU A 285 -0.14 -11.66 -21.86
CA GLU A 285 1.30 -11.67 -22.13
C GLU A 285 2.12 -11.43 -20.86
N LEU A 286 3.23 -12.15 -20.72
CA LEU A 286 4.13 -12.07 -19.57
C LEU A 286 5.54 -11.69 -20.01
N PRO A 287 6.38 -11.21 -19.07
CA PRO A 287 7.81 -11.12 -19.31
C PRO A 287 8.38 -12.43 -19.88
N PRO A 288 9.36 -12.36 -20.81
CA PRO A 288 9.91 -13.55 -21.45
C PRO A 288 10.37 -14.58 -20.42
N THR A 289 9.74 -15.76 -20.46
CA THR A 289 9.91 -16.79 -19.42
C THR A 289 11.36 -17.27 -19.31
N ASP A 290 12.04 -17.40 -20.43
CA ASP A 290 13.46 -17.77 -20.55
C ASP A 290 14.43 -16.75 -19.93
N LYS A 291 13.97 -15.52 -19.68
CA LYS A 291 14.77 -14.45 -19.05
C LYS A 291 14.52 -14.30 -17.55
N VAL A 292 13.46 -14.88 -17.01
CA VAL A 292 13.02 -14.65 -15.63
C VAL A 292 12.98 -15.89 -14.76
N THR A 293 13.19 -17.08 -15.33
CA THR A 293 13.28 -18.33 -14.55
C THR A 293 14.19 -19.37 -15.20
N GLN A 294 14.84 -20.17 -14.36
CA GLN A 294 15.62 -21.35 -14.75
C GLN A 294 14.95 -22.65 -14.31
N ARG A 295 13.71 -22.59 -13.81
CA ARG A 295 12.92 -23.81 -13.53
C ARG A 295 12.67 -24.60 -14.81
N ASN A 296 12.37 -25.88 -14.66
CA ASN A 296 12.05 -26.76 -15.78
C ASN A 296 10.96 -26.08 -16.67
N PRO A 297 11.20 -25.89 -17.98
CA PRO A 297 10.24 -25.24 -18.88
C PRO A 297 8.87 -25.92 -18.91
N GLU A 298 8.82 -27.25 -18.80
CA GLU A 298 7.56 -28.00 -18.75
C GLU A 298 6.77 -27.67 -17.49
N ASP A 299 7.46 -27.50 -16.37
CA ASP A 299 6.82 -27.14 -15.11
C ASP A 299 6.18 -25.76 -15.18
N ILE A 300 6.94 -24.79 -15.72
CA ILE A 300 6.50 -23.41 -15.88
C ILE A 300 5.35 -23.31 -16.89
N ALA A 301 5.44 -23.99 -18.02
CA ALA A 301 4.36 -24.06 -19.01
C ALA A 301 3.08 -24.63 -18.38
N ALA A 302 3.19 -25.68 -17.57
CA ALA A 302 2.04 -26.29 -16.90
C ALA A 302 1.36 -25.32 -15.91
N VAL A 303 2.12 -24.56 -15.12
CA VAL A 303 1.51 -23.60 -14.17
C VAL A 303 0.99 -22.33 -14.85
N ILE A 304 1.60 -21.88 -15.95
CA ILE A 304 1.08 -20.77 -16.77
C ILE A 304 -0.27 -21.16 -17.39
N LYS A 305 -0.40 -22.40 -17.87
CA LYS A 305 -1.65 -22.93 -18.42
C LYS A 305 -2.76 -22.98 -17.36
N GLY A 306 -2.40 -23.26 -16.11
CA GLY A 306 -3.30 -23.24 -14.96
C GLY A 306 -4.18 -24.49 -14.84
N PRO A 307 -4.71 -24.78 -13.63
CA PRO A 307 -5.35 -26.05 -13.32
C PRO A 307 -6.68 -26.27 -14.07
N THR A 308 -7.37 -25.21 -14.47
CA THR A 308 -8.67 -25.28 -15.18
C THR A 308 -8.52 -25.44 -16.69
N ASN A 309 -7.31 -25.34 -17.24
CA ASN A 309 -7.04 -25.50 -18.67
C ASN A 309 -6.14 -26.73 -18.94
N GLY A 310 -6.15 -27.72 -18.05
CA GLY A 310 -5.30 -28.92 -18.16
C GLY A 310 -3.81 -28.63 -17.94
N GLY A 311 -3.50 -27.65 -17.10
CA GLY A 311 -2.18 -27.39 -16.50
C GLY A 311 -2.18 -27.75 -15.01
N ARG A 312 -1.37 -27.05 -14.22
CA ARG A 312 -1.26 -27.23 -12.76
C ARG A 312 -1.41 -25.88 -12.04
N HIS A 313 -1.70 -25.92 -10.74
CA HIS A 313 -1.67 -24.71 -9.91
C HIS A 313 -0.24 -24.37 -9.48
N ILE A 314 0.04 -23.09 -9.19
CA ILE A 314 1.39 -22.62 -8.82
C ILE A 314 1.98 -23.37 -7.61
N PHE A 315 1.13 -23.78 -6.66
CA PHE A 315 1.58 -24.43 -5.43
C PHE A 315 2.27 -25.78 -5.65
N THR A 316 2.07 -26.43 -6.81
CA THR A 316 2.79 -27.67 -7.20
C THR A 316 4.30 -27.49 -7.33
N LEU A 317 4.80 -26.26 -7.38
CA LEU A 317 6.23 -25.94 -7.49
C LEU A 317 6.99 -25.97 -6.15
N THR A 318 6.26 -26.07 -5.04
CA THR A 318 6.77 -25.76 -3.69
C THR A 318 6.29 -26.69 -2.59
N TYR A 319 5.15 -27.35 -2.77
CA TYR A 319 4.64 -28.38 -1.87
C TYR A 319 4.97 -29.77 -2.40
#